data_AF-A0A954HIY9-F1
#
_entry.id   AF-A0A954HIY9-F1
#
_cell.length_a   1.000
_cell.length_b   1.000
_cell.length_c   1.000
_cell.angle_alpha   90.00
_cell.angle_beta   90.00
_cell.angle_gamma   90.00
#
_symmetry.space_group_name_H-M   'P 1'
#
loop_
_entity.id
_entity.type
_entity.pdbx_description
1 polymer ?
#
loop_
_entity_poly.entity_id
_entity_poly.type
_entity_poly.pdbx_seq_one_letter_code
_entity_poly.pdbx_strand_id
1 'polypeptide(L)'
;MWSLWFVSIGAALGDDVSISDIEPPQRVLVISQVTRVMQGDTPTVSLKPGQLMTFTKANGDWRYTPEFRGWVSVRDVIPLEKSIDYFSKIIGEQPSSAAFHHRAIAQIALGNFENALSDMNQAIEGGDKS
;
A
#
# COMPACT_ATOMS: atom_id res chain seq x y z
N MET A 1 28.26 14.11 -24.31
CA MET A 1 27.90 14.10 -22.88
C MET A 1 26.41 13.81 -22.81
N TRP A 2 26.02 12.83 -22.00
CA TRP A 2 24.66 12.36 -21.69
C TRP A 2 24.13 11.23 -22.59
N SER A 3 24.20 10.01 -22.06
CA SER A 3 23.31 8.91 -22.43
C SER A 3 23.01 8.13 -21.14
N LEU A 4 21.86 8.45 -20.54
CA LEU A 4 21.29 7.70 -19.42
C LEU A 4 20.67 6.43 -20.00
N TRP A 5 21.19 5.28 -19.59
CA TRP A 5 20.62 3.98 -19.86
C TRP A 5 19.30 3.83 -19.08
N PHE A 6 18.17 3.71 -19.76
CA PHE A 6 16.95 3.19 -19.15
C PHE A 6 17.08 1.66 -19.06
N VAL A 7 17.01 1.14 -17.83
CA VAL A 7 16.92 -0.30 -17.58
C VAL A 7 15.56 -0.79 -18.09
N SER A 8 15.61 -1.75 -19.00
CA SER A 8 14.50 -2.32 -19.74
C SER A 8 13.48 -3.02 -18.82
N ILE A 9 12.21 -2.58 -18.88
CA ILE A 9 11.04 -3.37 -18.48
C ILE A 9 10.54 -4.06 -19.75
N GLY A 10 11.35 -4.99 -20.28
CA GLY A 10 11.24 -5.45 -21.67
C GLY A 10 10.77 -6.88 -21.89
N ALA A 11 10.21 -7.58 -20.89
CA ALA A 11 9.84 -8.99 -21.08
C ALA A 11 8.40 -9.39 -20.68
N ALA A 12 7.59 -8.47 -20.14
CA ALA A 12 6.21 -8.78 -19.73
C ALA A 12 5.15 -7.74 -20.15
N LEU A 13 5.55 -6.63 -20.77
CA LEU A 13 4.64 -5.54 -21.14
C LEU A 13 4.65 -5.38 -22.66
N GLY A 14 3.49 -5.57 -23.28
CA GLY A 14 3.27 -5.20 -24.66
C GLY A 14 3.61 -3.73 -24.87
N ASP A 15 4.23 -3.45 -25.99
CA ASP A 15 4.73 -2.14 -26.39
C ASP A 15 3.63 -1.06 -26.26
N ASP A 16 3.99 0.08 -25.63
CA ASP A 16 3.20 1.31 -25.45
C ASP A 16 2.35 1.46 -24.17
N VAL A 17 2.99 1.54 -23.00
CA VAL A 17 2.40 2.15 -21.79
C VAL A 17 3.28 3.31 -21.33
N SER A 18 2.79 4.55 -21.48
CA SER A 18 3.50 5.76 -21.05
C SER A 18 3.51 5.89 -19.53
N ILE A 19 4.70 6.01 -18.94
CA ILE A 19 4.84 6.34 -17.51
C ILE A 19 4.31 7.76 -17.28
N SER A 20 3.38 7.93 -16.35
CA SER A 20 2.84 9.24 -15.95
C SER A 20 3.19 9.58 -14.51
N ASP A 21 3.49 10.86 -14.24
CA ASP A 21 3.69 11.33 -12.87
C ASP A 21 2.35 11.42 -12.11
N ILE A 22 2.42 11.26 -10.79
CA ILE A 22 1.29 11.38 -9.86
C ILE A 22 1.56 12.59 -8.96
N GLU A 23 0.79 13.65 -9.20
CA GLU A 23 0.89 14.91 -8.47
C GLU A 23 -0.50 15.33 -7.95
N PRO A 24 -0.69 15.52 -6.62
CA PRO A 24 0.30 15.28 -5.57
C PRO A 24 0.59 13.78 -5.40
N PRO A 25 1.73 13.42 -4.77
CA PRO A 25 2.04 12.03 -4.46
C PRO A 25 0.93 11.37 -3.64
N GLN A 26 0.52 10.18 -4.06
CA GLN A 26 -0.61 9.48 -3.46
C GLN A 26 -0.16 8.60 -2.30
N ARG A 27 -0.74 8.79 -1.11
CA ARG A 27 -0.49 7.93 0.05
C ARG A 27 -1.38 6.69 -0.03
N VAL A 28 -0.80 5.53 0.24
CA VAL A 28 -1.50 4.24 0.18
C VAL A 28 -1.12 3.36 1.36
N LEU A 29 -2.02 2.44 1.70
CA LEU A 29 -1.80 1.39 2.70
C LEU A 29 -1.75 0.02 2.01
N VAL A 30 -0.79 -0.82 2.41
CA VAL A 30 -0.74 -2.22 1.97
C VAL A 30 -1.86 -3.02 2.64
N ILE A 31 -2.59 -3.79 1.83
CA ILE A 31 -3.68 -4.67 2.28
C ILE A 31 -3.41 -6.15 2.02
N SER A 32 -2.53 -6.47 1.07
CA SER A 32 -2.15 -7.84 0.72
C SER A 32 -1.10 -8.41 1.67
N GLN A 33 -1.24 -9.70 2.01
CA GLN A 33 -0.31 -10.43 2.90
C GLN A 33 1.11 -10.53 2.34
N VAL A 34 1.24 -10.61 1.02
CA VAL A 34 2.54 -10.69 0.33
C VAL A 34 2.54 -9.67 -0.78
N THR A 35 3.13 -8.50 -0.51
CA THR A 35 3.27 -7.43 -1.49
C THR A 35 4.74 -7.28 -1.83
N ARG A 36 5.10 -7.44 -3.11
CA ARG A 36 6.49 -7.35 -3.57
C ARG A 36 6.74 -6.01 -4.27
N VAL A 37 7.84 -5.37 -3.91
CA VAL A 37 8.41 -4.26 -4.66
C VAL A 37 9.29 -4.83 -5.77
N MET A 38 9.05 -4.38 -6.99
CA MET A 38 9.71 -4.88 -8.19
C MET A 38 10.70 -3.86 -8.76
N GLN A 39 11.90 -4.30 -9.13
CA GLN A 39 12.83 -3.59 -9.99
C GLN A 39 13.04 -4.42 -11.26
N GLY A 40 12.37 -4.02 -12.35
CA GLY A 40 12.15 -4.93 -13.48
C GLY A 40 11.40 -6.18 -13.01
N ASP A 41 11.91 -7.36 -13.35
CA ASP A 41 11.33 -8.65 -12.96
C ASP A 41 11.85 -9.17 -11.60
N THR A 42 12.71 -8.41 -10.93
CA THR A 42 13.34 -8.84 -9.67
C THR A 42 12.56 -8.29 -8.46
N PRO A 43 12.05 -9.16 -7.56
CA PRO A 43 11.48 -8.71 -6.30
C PRO A 43 12.61 -8.30 -5.35
N THR A 44 12.53 -7.10 -4.79
CA THR A 44 13.59 -6.53 -3.93
C THR A 44 13.19 -6.47 -2.46
N VAL A 45 11.94 -6.07 -2.18
CA VAL A 45 11.44 -5.88 -0.83
C VAL A 45 10.05 -6.50 -0.71
N SER A 46 9.78 -7.16 0.42
CA SER A 46 8.44 -7.64 0.78
C SER A 46 7.82 -6.69 1.81
N LEU A 47 6.64 -6.17 1.50
CA LEU A 47 5.90 -5.24 2.34
C LEU A 47 4.80 -6.02 3.07
N LYS A 48 4.52 -5.61 4.31
CA LYS A 48 3.49 -6.22 5.15
C LYS A 48 2.20 -5.39 5.10
N PRO A 49 1.02 -6.02 5.32
CA PRO A 49 -0.22 -5.29 5.55
C PRO A 49 -0.08 -4.18 6.60
N GLY A 50 -0.77 -3.07 6.39
CA GLY A 50 -0.69 -1.89 7.25
C GLY A 50 0.51 -0.98 6.99
N GLN A 51 1.47 -1.36 6.14
CA GLN A 51 2.57 -0.47 5.81
C GLN A 51 2.07 0.71 4.95
N LEU A 52 2.46 1.93 5.36
CA LEU A 52 2.18 3.17 4.63
C LEU A 52 3.30 3.47 3.63
N MET A 53 2.96 3.93 2.43
CA MET A 53 3.92 4.42 1.44
C MET A 53 3.29 5.43 0.50
N THR A 54 4.10 5.96 -0.42
CA THR A 54 3.69 6.95 -1.40
C THR A 54 3.92 6.45 -2.82
N PHE A 55 3.02 6.83 -3.72
CA PHE A 55 3.18 6.65 -5.15
C PHE A 55 3.41 7.98 -5.85
N THR A 56 4.44 8.03 -6.71
CA THR A 56 4.80 9.23 -7.47
C THR A 56 4.71 9.05 -8.98
N LYS A 57 4.64 7.80 -9.47
CA LYS A 57 4.47 7.51 -10.90
C LYS A 57 3.52 6.32 -11.11
N ALA A 58 2.83 6.31 -12.24
CA ALA A 58 1.97 5.22 -12.69
C ALA A 58 2.50 4.60 -13.99
N ASN A 59 2.34 3.28 -14.10
CA ASN A 59 2.59 2.50 -15.29
C ASN A 59 1.59 1.33 -15.33
N GLY A 60 0.44 1.53 -16.00
CA GLY A 60 -0.66 0.56 -15.98
C GLY A 60 -1.12 0.24 -14.54
N ASP A 61 -1.10 -1.04 -14.17
CA ASP A 61 -1.44 -1.55 -12.83
C ASP A 61 -0.32 -1.38 -11.80
N TRP A 62 0.82 -0.79 -12.18
CA TRP A 62 1.97 -0.60 -11.31
C TRP A 62 2.11 0.85 -10.87
N ARG A 63 2.60 1.04 -9.65
CA ARG A 63 2.89 2.34 -9.08
C ARG A 63 4.30 2.37 -8.51
N TYR A 64 5.02 3.44 -8.81
CA TYR A 64 6.38 3.62 -8.32
C TYR A 64 6.35 4.22 -6.92
N THR A 65 7.02 3.55 -5.97
CA THR A 65 7.26 4.04 -4.62
C THR A 65 8.74 4.43 -4.48
N PRO A 66 9.06 5.72 -4.24
CA PRO A 66 10.44 6.16 -4.06
C PRO A 66 11.10 5.58 -2.80
N GLU A 67 10.32 5.28 -1.75
CA GLU A 67 10.80 4.74 -0.47
C GLU A 67 11.53 3.40 -0.66
N PHE A 68 11.04 2.57 -1.59
CA PHE A 68 11.63 1.26 -1.92
C PHE A 68 12.25 1.20 -3.30
N ARG A 69 12.29 2.34 -4.01
CA ARG A 69 12.87 2.49 -5.35
C ARG A 69 12.36 1.42 -6.32
N GLY A 70 11.05 1.20 -6.36
CA GLY A 70 10.49 0.15 -7.20
C GLY A 70 8.98 0.24 -7.38
N TRP A 71 8.45 -0.75 -8.10
CA TRP A 71 7.06 -0.79 -8.53
C TRP A 71 6.26 -1.76 -7.67
N VAL A 72 5.06 -1.33 -7.28
CA VAL A 72 4.10 -2.11 -6.50
C VAL A 72 2.79 -2.22 -7.27
N SER A 73 2.13 -3.37 -7.21
CA SER A 73 0.83 -3.55 -7.84
C SER A 73 -0.24 -2.75 -7.11
N VAL A 74 -1.10 -2.04 -7.85
CA VAL A 74 -2.27 -1.34 -7.28
C VAL A 74 -3.26 -2.29 -6.61
N ARG A 75 -3.21 -3.58 -6.93
CA ARG A 75 -4.12 -4.60 -6.36
C ARG A 75 -3.79 -4.93 -4.92
N ASP A 76 -2.56 -4.64 -4.48
CA ASP A 76 -2.05 -4.98 -3.16
C ASP A 76 -2.23 -3.88 -2.13
N VAL A 77 -2.74 -2.72 -2.57
CA VAL A 77 -2.82 -1.50 -1.77
C VAL A 77 -4.17 -0.83 -1.93
N ILE A 78 -4.46 0.09 -1.02
CA ILE A 78 -5.62 0.96 -1.09
C ILE A 78 -5.20 2.41 -0.82
N PRO A 79 -5.80 3.42 -1.48
CA PRO A 79 -5.58 4.83 -1.14
C PRO A 79 -5.88 5.08 0.34
N LEU A 80 -5.02 5.85 1.01
CA LEU A 80 -5.11 6.07 2.45
C LEU A 80 -6.48 6.62 2.87
N GLU A 81 -7.02 7.53 2.08
CA GLU A 81 -8.30 8.20 2.30
C GLU A 81 -9.48 7.22 2.19
N LYS A 82 -9.29 6.06 1.55
CA LYS A 82 -10.28 4.99 1.42
C LYS A 82 -10.06 3.83 2.40
N SER A 83 -8.92 3.80 3.09
CA SER A 83 -8.55 2.71 3.99
C SER A 83 -9.55 2.54 5.15
N ILE A 84 -10.05 3.64 5.72
CA ILE A 84 -10.99 3.57 6.86
C ILE A 84 -12.28 2.83 6.45
N ASP A 85 -12.88 3.21 5.31
CA ASP A 85 -14.11 2.58 4.81
C ASP A 85 -13.88 1.12 4.44
N TYR A 86 -12.74 0.82 3.82
CA TYR A 86 -12.36 -0.54 3.46
C TYR A 86 -12.29 -1.46 4.68
N PHE A 87 -11.55 -1.06 5.73
CA PHE A 87 -11.50 -1.88 6.94
C PHE A 87 -12.79 -1.88 7.73
N SER A 88 -13.59 -0.81 7.66
CA SER A 88 -14.91 -0.79 8.30
C SER A 88 -15.85 -1.84 7.71
N LYS A 89 -15.79 -2.06 6.38
CA LYS A 89 -16.51 -3.17 5.73
C LYS A 89 -16.00 -4.52 6.20
N ILE A 90 -14.68 -4.74 6.22
CA ILE A 90 -14.08 -5.98 6.71
C ILE A 90 -14.50 -6.28 8.16
N ILE A 91 -14.45 -5.27 9.03
CA ILE A 91 -14.87 -5.40 10.44
C ILE A 91 -16.37 -5.74 10.54
N GLY A 92 -17.21 -5.15 9.69
CA GLY A 92 -18.65 -5.45 9.67
C GLY A 92 -18.97 -6.88 9.23
N GLU A 93 -18.16 -7.46 8.33
CA GLU A 93 -18.32 -8.84 7.85
C GLU A 93 -17.68 -9.86 8.80
N GLN A 94 -16.43 -9.61 9.20
CA GLN A 94 -15.66 -10.49 10.08
C GLN A 94 -14.71 -9.63 10.96
N PRO A 95 -15.14 -9.23 12.17
CA PRO A 95 -14.29 -8.52 13.11
C PRO A 95 -13.04 -9.35 13.44
N SER A 96 -11.88 -8.73 13.40
CA SER A 96 -10.62 -9.37 13.78
C SER A 96 -9.63 -8.34 14.31
N SER A 97 -8.72 -8.79 15.18
CA SER A 97 -7.65 -7.95 15.73
C SER A 97 -6.85 -7.26 14.61
N ALA A 98 -6.53 -7.99 13.55
CA ALA A 98 -5.82 -7.46 12.38
C ALA A 98 -6.61 -6.36 11.66
N ALA A 99 -7.92 -6.53 11.47
CA ALA A 99 -8.74 -5.52 10.78
C ALA A 99 -8.86 -4.23 11.60
N PHE A 100 -9.06 -4.33 12.92
CA PHE A 100 -9.04 -3.18 13.82
C PHE A 100 -7.66 -2.49 13.83
N HIS A 101 -6.58 -3.26 13.95
CA HIS A 101 -5.22 -2.74 13.92
C HIS A 101 -4.92 -1.96 12.62
N HIS A 102 -5.25 -2.51 11.45
CA HIS A 102 -5.01 -1.82 10.19
C HIS A 102 -5.90 -0.58 9.99
N ARG A 103 -7.16 -0.60 10.47
CA ARG A 103 -8.01 0.59 10.46
C ARG A 103 -7.46 1.70 11.36
N ALA A 104 -6.95 1.34 12.53
CA ALA A 104 -6.28 2.28 13.42
C ALA A 104 -5.02 2.91 12.78
N ILE A 105 -4.19 2.13 12.06
CA ILE A 105 -3.06 2.69 11.32
C ILE A 105 -3.52 3.75 10.31
N ALA A 106 -4.59 3.47 9.54
CA ALA A 106 -5.15 4.44 8.60
C ALA A 106 -5.67 5.70 9.32
N GLN A 107 -6.34 5.54 10.46
CA GLN A 107 -6.82 6.65 11.27
C GLN A 107 -5.67 7.50 11.84
N ILE A 108 -4.60 6.89 12.35
CA ILE A 108 -3.38 7.60 12.79
C ILE A 108 -2.81 8.42 11.63
N ALA A 109 -2.67 7.80 10.46
CA ALA A 109 -2.13 8.45 9.27
C ALA A 109 -3.00 9.60 8.73
N LEU A 110 -4.27 9.65 9.11
CA LEU A 110 -5.24 10.71 8.81
C LEU A 110 -5.51 11.68 9.98
N GLY A 111 -4.84 11.49 11.13
CA GLY A 111 -4.98 12.36 12.31
C GLY A 111 -6.20 12.07 13.20
N ASN A 112 -6.92 10.97 12.97
CA ASN A 112 -8.11 10.57 13.73
C ASN A 112 -7.72 9.77 14.99
N PHE A 113 -6.98 10.40 15.90
CA PHE A 113 -6.30 9.70 17.00
C PHE A 113 -7.25 9.04 18.02
N GLU A 114 -8.38 9.66 18.34
CA GLU A 114 -9.35 9.10 19.30
C GLU A 114 -9.96 7.79 18.79
N ASN A 115 -10.39 7.80 17.54
CA ASN A 115 -10.88 6.59 16.88
C ASN A 115 -9.78 5.53 16.79
N ALA A 116 -8.54 5.95 16.50
CA ALA A 116 -7.43 5.01 16.37
C ALA A 116 -7.13 4.31 17.69
N LEU A 117 -7.19 5.05 18.80
CA LEU A 117 -7.03 4.48 20.14
C LEU A 117 -8.13 3.47 20.45
N SER A 118 -9.38 3.76 20.08
CA SER A 118 -10.49 2.82 20.24
C SER A 118 -10.25 1.52 19.44
N ASP A 119 -9.86 1.63 18.18
CA ASP A 119 -9.55 0.48 17.33
C ASP A 119 -8.32 -0.30 17.84
N MET A 120 -7.30 0.37 18.37
CA MET A 120 -6.14 -0.29 18.98
C MET A 120 -6.53 -1.08 20.24
N ASN A 121 -7.41 -0.55 21.08
CA ASN A 121 -7.93 -1.28 22.24
C ASN A 121 -8.70 -2.54 21.80
N GLN A 122 -9.55 -2.42 20.77
CA GLN A 122 -10.25 -3.59 20.21
C GLN A 122 -9.29 -4.63 19.63
N ALA A 123 -8.20 -4.19 18.98
CA ALA A 123 -7.17 -5.09 18.46
C ALA A 123 -6.46 -5.87 19.58
N ILE A 124 -6.17 -5.23 20.72
CA ILE A 124 -5.51 -5.85 21.88
C ILE A 124 -6.47 -6.79 22.61
N GLU A 125 -7.71 -6.36 22.91
CA GLU A 125 -8.71 -7.19 23.59
C GLU A 125 -9.00 -8.51 22.85
N GLY A 126 -8.92 -8.51 21.52
CA GLY A 126 -9.06 -9.71 20.70
C GLY A 126 -7.83 -10.64 20.76
N GLY A 127 -6.63 -10.08 20.96
CA GLY A 127 -5.37 -10.84 21.09
C GLY A 127 -5.23 -11.58 22.42
N ASP A 128 -5.88 -11.11 23.47
CA ASP A 128 -5.91 -11.79 24.79
C ASP A 128 -6.82 -13.03 24.82
N LYS A 129 -7.64 -13.26 23.78
CA LYS A 129 -8.61 -14.37 23.71
C LYS A 129 -8.16 -15.54 22.82
N SER A 130 -6.92 -15.51 22.30
CA SER A 130 -6.36 -16.59 21.45
C SER A 130 -5.42 -17.50 22.23
#